data_AF-A0A1R1XG24-F1
#
_entry.id   AF-A0A1R1XG24-F1
#
_cell.length_a   1.000
_cell.length_b   1.000
_cell.length_c   1.000
_cell.angle_alpha   90.00
_cell.angle_beta   90.00
_cell.angle_gamma   90.00
#
_symmetry.space_group_name_H-M   'P 1'
#
loop_
_entity.id
_entity.type
_entity.pdbx_description
1 polymer ?
#
loop_
_entity_poly.entity_id
_entity_poly.type
_entity_poly.pdbx_seq_one_letter_code
_entity_poly.pdbx_strand_id
1 'polypeptide(L)'
;MIDHIYYAGLNSRPSWCTSNSYLDLSDHMMITAQWSLDALEVPAKKVKINVKKLLLTENNFVSYNQFTVLAESEMGQNKLCRGLIDIVWDLSARVGELDVPGETINTVLSNITLKKIKKRRIKFRKLTKNNCSISKYSRAKSNADRSIKADRKAQHAKRLKKIADQILNNDSKSYWRYIKAYTGKSFQSIADCPVYDKNKNSITEKDEKNEKNEKIKIWTNNFGELTKDTTGNSRTTDKW
;
A
#
# COMPACT_ATOMS: atom_id res chain seq x y z
N MET A 1 -18.55 -26.05 2.46
CA MET A 1 -17.78 -24.92 3.00
C MET A 1 -18.23 -24.73 4.43
N ILE A 2 -17.33 -24.67 5.42
CA ILE A 2 -17.72 -24.49 6.83
C ILE A 2 -17.76 -22.99 7.19
N ASP A 3 -16.80 -22.23 6.65
CA ASP A 3 -16.67 -20.81 6.91
C ASP A 3 -17.57 -19.98 5.98
N HIS A 4 -18.35 -19.07 6.54
CA HIS A 4 -19.30 -18.21 5.82
C HIS A 4 -19.26 -16.76 6.34
N ILE A 5 -19.53 -15.80 5.46
CA ILE A 5 -19.71 -14.39 5.82
C ILE A 5 -21.15 -13.99 5.49
N TYR A 6 -21.94 -13.73 6.52
CA TYR A 6 -23.27 -13.14 6.40
C TYR A 6 -23.19 -11.63 6.65
N TYR A 7 -23.93 -10.84 5.89
CA TYR A 7 -23.98 -9.39 6.04
C TYR A 7 -25.41 -8.88 5.83
N ALA A 8 -25.73 -7.79 6.52
CA ALA A 8 -27.00 -7.08 6.42
C ALA A 8 -26.74 -5.57 6.58
N GLY A 9 -27.60 -4.72 6.00
CA GLY A 9 -27.48 -3.26 6.11
C GLY A 9 -26.40 -2.61 5.22
N LEU A 10 -25.82 -3.36 4.29
CA LEU A 10 -24.97 -2.81 3.23
C LEU A 10 -25.77 -2.78 1.93
N ASN A 11 -25.76 -1.63 1.24
CA ASN A 11 -26.54 -1.42 0.02
C ASN A 11 -25.99 -2.19 -1.20
N SER A 12 -24.84 -2.83 -1.07
CA SER A 12 -24.16 -3.53 -2.16
C SER A 12 -23.62 -4.89 -1.74
N ARG A 13 -23.54 -5.79 -2.72
CA ARG A 13 -22.81 -7.05 -2.59
C ARG A 13 -21.32 -6.77 -2.39
N PRO A 14 -20.57 -7.65 -1.71
CA PRO A 14 -19.14 -7.50 -1.59
C PRO A 14 -18.51 -7.43 -2.99
N SER A 15 -17.72 -6.38 -3.22
CA SER A 15 -16.92 -6.17 -4.43
C SER A 15 -15.90 -7.29 -4.68
N TRP A 16 -15.51 -8.02 -3.63
CA TRP A 16 -14.55 -9.11 -3.70
C TRP A 16 -14.73 -10.07 -2.52
N CYS A 17 -14.57 -11.37 -2.79
CA CYS A 17 -14.58 -12.41 -1.77
C CYS A 17 -13.63 -13.55 -2.14
N THR A 18 -12.64 -13.84 -1.30
CA THR A 18 -11.70 -14.96 -1.50
C THR A 18 -11.44 -15.74 -0.22
N SER A 19 -11.10 -17.01 -0.40
CA SER A 19 -10.46 -17.86 0.60
C SER A 19 -8.95 -17.82 0.38
N ASN A 20 -8.17 -17.45 1.41
CA ASN A 20 -6.72 -17.36 1.31
C ASN A 20 -6.07 -18.65 1.82
N SER A 21 -5.51 -19.44 0.90
CA SER A 21 -4.75 -20.67 1.22
C SER A 21 -3.27 -20.42 1.57
N TYR A 22 -2.76 -19.20 1.36
CA TYR A 22 -1.36 -18.87 1.59
C TYR A 22 -1.06 -18.51 3.05
N LEU A 23 -2.08 -18.48 3.91
CA LEU A 23 -1.98 -18.09 5.31
C LEU A 23 -2.42 -19.26 6.19
N ASP A 24 -1.48 -20.15 6.47
CA ASP A 24 -1.67 -21.36 7.27
C ASP A 24 -1.42 -21.07 8.75
N LEU A 25 -2.43 -20.49 9.41
CA LEU A 25 -2.38 -20.12 10.84
C LEU A 25 -3.36 -20.94 11.70
N SER A 26 -4.26 -21.69 11.09
CA SER A 26 -5.29 -22.50 11.72
C SER A 26 -5.62 -23.66 10.79
N ASP A 27 -6.23 -24.69 11.35
CA ASP A 27 -6.94 -25.76 10.65
C ASP A 27 -8.08 -25.27 9.74
N HIS A 28 -8.52 -24.01 9.88
CA HIS A 28 -9.49 -23.35 9.00
C HIS A 28 -8.82 -22.39 8.00
N MET A 29 -9.40 -22.32 6.79
CA MET A 29 -8.98 -21.36 5.78
C MET A 29 -9.55 -19.98 6.06
N MET A 30 -8.70 -18.96 6.00
CA MET A 30 -9.16 -17.58 6.17
C MET A 30 -10.01 -17.15 4.96
N ILE A 31 -11.24 -16.73 5.24
CA ILE A 31 -12.12 -16.10 4.25
C ILE A 31 -12.14 -14.58 4.42
N THR A 32 -12.16 -13.86 3.31
CA THR A 32 -12.14 -12.39 3.30
C THR A 32 -13.15 -11.86 2.30
N ALA A 33 -13.94 -10.87 2.72
CA ALA A 33 -14.88 -10.15 1.87
C ALA A 33 -14.63 -8.64 1.98
N GLN A 34 -14.79 -7.93 0.88
CA GLN A 34 -14.57 -6.49 0.81
C GLN A 34 -15.75 -5.78 0.15
N TRP A 35 -16.19 -4.69 0.76
CA TRP A 35 -17.17 -3.77 0.21
C TRP A 35 -16.50 -2.46 -0.20
N SER A 36 -16.97 -1.88 -1.30
CA SER A 36 -16.71 -0.49 -1.64
C SER A 36 -17.78 0.34 -0.92
N LEU A 37 -17.36 1.23 -0.03
CA LEU A 37 -18.25 2.18 0.62
C LEU A 37 -18.08 3.53 -0.07
N ASP A 38 -19.17 4.13 -0.53
CA ASP A 38 -19.15 5.35 -1.34
C ASP A 38 -18.63 6.57 -0.55
N ALA A 39 -18.80 6.56 0.77
CA ALA A 39 -18.21 7.56 1.66
C ALA A 39 -17.88 6.94 3.02
N LEU A 40 -16.58 6.92 3.33
CA LEU A 40 -16.09 6.85 4.70
C LEU A 40 -15.48 8.22 4.97
N GLU A 41 -15.95 8.92 6.00
CA GLU A 41 -15.27 10.14 6.45
C GLU A 41 -13.84 9.75 6.86
N VAL A 42 -12.87 10.05 5.99
CA VAL A 42 -11.46 9.82 6.29
C VAL A 42 -11.09 10.82 7.37
N PRO A 43 -10.71 10.39 8.59
CA PRO A 43 -10.30 11.32 9.62
C PRO A 43 -9.08 12.09 9.10
N ALA A 44 -9.12 13.42 9.22
CA ALA A 44 -8.04 14.29 8.76
C ALA A 44 -6.68 13.77 9.25
N LYS A 45 -5.70 13.67 8.33
CA LYS A 45 -4.35 13.24 8.68
C LYS A 45 -3.82 14.15 9.77
N LYS A 46 -3.52 13.58 10.95
CA LYS A 46 -2.91 14.31 12.05
C LYS A 46 -1.51 14.75 11.63
N VAL A 47 -1.35 16.04 11.36
CA VAL A 47 -0.04 16.65 11.15
C VAL A 47 0.68 16.64 12.49
N LYS A 48 2.00 16.43 12.50
CA LYS A 48 2.83 16.47 13.70
C LYS A 48 3.99 17.43 13.49
N ILE A 49 4.20 18.34 14.44
CA ILE A 49 5.33 19.28 14.44
C ILE A 49 6.63 18.50 14.68
N ASN A 50 7.66 18.75 13.87
CA ASN A 50 8.98 18.17 14.10
C ASN A 50 9.77 19.05 15.09
N VAL A 51 9.77 18.64 16.36
CA VAL A 51 10.49 19.30 17.46
C VAL A 51 11.98 19.52 17.17
N LYS A 52 12.63 18.61 16.42
CA LYS A 52 14.07 18.73 16.13
C LYS A 52 14.39 19.85 15.14
N LYS A 53 13.48 20.14 14.21
CA LYS A 53 13.64 21.27 13.27
C LYS A 53 13.35 22.59 13.95
N LEU A 54 12.32 22.61 14.80
CA LEU A 54 11.92 23.80 15.56
C LEU A 54 13.04 24.29 16.50
N LEU A 55 13.79 23.38 17.13
CA LEU A 55 14.96 23.73 17.96
C LEU A 55 16.11 24.39 17.17
N LEU A 56 16.18 24.21 15.84
CA LEU A 56 17.21 24.82 15.00
C LEU A 56 16.82 26.22 14.51
N THR A 57 15.53 26.56 14.58
CA THR A 57 14.94 27.80 14.06
C THR A 57 14.34 28.68 15.17
N GLU A 58 14.69 28.41 16.44
CA GLU A 58 14.16 29.06 17.64
C GLU A 58 14.11 30.60 17.51
N ASN A 59 15.17 31.20 16.95
CA ASN A 59 15.27 32.65 16.74
C ASN A 59 14.18 33.24 15.83
N ASN A 60 13.53 32.44 14.99
CA ASN A 60 12.43 32.88 14.11
C ASN A 60 11.07 32.87 14.82
N PHE A 61 10.96 32.20 15.97
CA PHE A 61 9.73 32.12 16.77
C PHE A 61 9.75 33.06 17.99
N VAL A 62 10.91 33.62 18.33
CA VAL A 62 11.05 34.62 19.39
C VAL A 62 10.71 35.99 18.81
N SER A 63 9.47 36.45 19.02
CA SER A 63 9.15 37.87 18.83
C SER A 63 9.48 38.64 20.12
N TYR A 64 10.10 39.81 20.00
CA TYR A 64 10.43 40.70 21.13
C TYR A 64 9.19 41.36 21.76
N ASN A 65 7.98 41.02 21.31
CA ASN A 65 6.77 41.75 21.66
C ASN A 65 5.65 40.81 22.12
N GLN A 66 5.94 40.00 23.14
CA GLN A 66 5.11 38.88 23.60
C GLN A 66 3.78 39.30 24.25
N PHE A 67 3.63 40.58 24.62
CA PHE A 67 2.50 41.05 25.43
C PHE A 67 1.64 42.15 24.78
N THR A 68 2.05 42.73 23.65
CA THR A 68 1.24 43.76 22.96
C THR A 68 -0.01 43.17 22.31
N VAL A 69 0.10 41.98 21.70
CA VAL A 69 -1.05 41.26 21.13
C VAL A 69 -2.08 40.87 22.20
N LEU A 70 -1.63 40.68 23.44
CA LEU A 70 -2.50 40.38 24.58
C LEU A 70 -3.15 41.64 25.19
N ALA A 71 -2.51 42.80 25.05
CA ALA A 71 -3.01 44.06 25.58
C ALA A 71 -4.17 44.66 24.77
N GLU A 72 -4.26 44.34 23.47
CA GLU A 72 -5.27 44.90 22.56
C GLU A 72 -6.51 43.99 22.39
N SER A 73 -6.55 42.81 23.01
CA SER A 73 -7.54 41.76 22.72
C SER A 73 -8.47 41.49 23.92
N GLU A 74 -9.72 41.95 23.87
CA GLU A 74 -10.82 41.52 24.75
C GLU A 74 -11.34 40.11 24.41
N MET A 75 -10.46 39.11 24.36
CA MET A 75 -10.85 37.73 24.09
C MET A 75 -10.52 36.81 25.26
N GLY A 76 -11.48 35.96 25.63
CA GLY A 76 -11.28 34.98 26.69
C GLY A 76 -10.12 34.03 26.40
N GLN A 77 -9.37 33.64 27.44
CA GLN A 77 -8.15 32.82 27.38
C GLN A 77 -8.21 31.63 26.40
N ASN A 78 -9.33 30.88 26.37
CA ASN A 78 -9.47 29.72 25.49
C ASN A 78 -9.44 30.08 23.99
N LYS A 79 -9.92 31.27 23.63
CA LYS A 79 -9.94 31.76 22.24
C LYS A 79 -8.55 32.24 21.82
N LEU A 80 -7.83 32.87 22.74
CA LEU A 80 -6.41 33.22 22.59
C LEU A 80 -5.53 31.99 22.43
N CYS A 81 -5.71 30.96 23.27
CA CYS A 81 -4.95 29.72 23.17
C CYS A 81 -5.17 28.98 21.85
N ARG A 82 -6.40 28.97 21.31
CA ARG A 82 -6.67 28.40 19.97
C ARG A 82 -5.97 29.19 18.87
N GLY A 83 -6.10 30.52 18.89
CA GLY A 83 -5.43 31.38 17.91
C GLY A 83 -3.92 31.20 17.92
N LEU A 84 -3.32 31.02 19.10
CA LEU A 84 -1.88 30.80 19.24
C LEU A 84 -1.46 29.42 18.69
N ILE A 85 -2.26 28.38 18.91
CA ILE A 85 -2.05 27.05 18.30
C ILE A 85 -2.11 27.16 16.77
N ASP A 86 -3.10 27.85 16.23
CA ASP A 86 -3.27 28.02 14.79
C ASP A 86 -2.10 28.81 14.17
N ILE A 87 -1.65 29.88 14.83
CA ILE A 87 -0.48 30.68 14.41
C ILE A 87 0.81 29.84 14.41
N VAL A 88 1.02 29.02 15.45
CA VAL A 88 2.20 28.13 15.51
C VAL A 88 2.19 27.13 14.35
N TRP A 89 1.03 26.55 14.03
CA TRP A 89 0.88 25.66 12.88
C TRP A 89 1.13 26.37 11.54
N ASP A 90 0.60 27.59 11.38
CA ASP A 90 0.76 28.39 10.16
C ASP A 90 2.24 28.78 9.95
N LEU A 91 2.94 29.15 11.02
CA LEU A 91 4.37 29.44 11.00
C LEU A 91 5.20 28.18 10.70
N SER A 92 4.92 27.06 11.36
CA SER A 92 5.61 25.79 11.07
C SER A 92 5.42 25.33 9.61
N ALA A 93 4.26 25.60 9.01
CA ALA A 93 4.00 25.32 7.59
C ALA A 93 4.81 26.27 6.68
N ARG A 94 4.83 27.58 6.97
CA ARG A 94 5.57 28.59 6.20
C ARG A 94 7.09 28.38 6.25
N VAL A 95 7.62 27.85 7.35
CA VAL A 95 9.06 27.60 7.54
C VAL A 95 9.49 26.22 6.97
N GLY A 96 8.56 25.43 6.41
CA GLY A 96 8.89 24.15 5.77
C GLY A 96 9.30 23.04 6.76
N GLU A 97 8.87 23.15 8.03
CA GLU A 97 9.24 22.21 9.09
C GLU A 97 8.33 20.98 9.18
N LEU A 98 7.29 20.94 8.36
CA LEU A 98 6.43 19.78 8.24
C LEU A 98 7.16 18.66 7.52
N ASP A 99 7.60 17.64 8.26
CA ASP A 99 8.14 16.43 7.64
C ASP A 99 7.02 15.49 7.21
N VAL A 100 7.03 15.13 5.94
CA VAL A 100 6.48 13.84 5.50
C VAL A 100 7.50 12.79 5.93
N PRO A 101 7.12 11.75 6.70
CA PRO A 101 8.06 10.71 7.10
C PRO A 101 8.72 10.13 5.84
N GLY A 102 10.03 10.37 5.69
CA GLY A 102 10.79 9.79 4.59
C GLY A 102 10.67 8.28 4.66
N GLU A 103 10.10 7.69 3.61
CA GLU A 103 9.98 6.23 3.52
C GLU A 103 11.38 5.62 3.48
N THR A 104 11.79 5.04 4.62
CA THR A 104 12.94 4.14 4.62
C THR A 104 12.54 2.92 3.82
N ILE A 105 13.10 2.80 2.61
CA ILE A 105 12.91 1.62 1.77
C ILE A 105 13.57 0.45 2.50
N ASN A 106 12.76 -0.28 3.28
CA ASN A 106 13.18 -1.48 3.98
C ASN A 106 13.59 -2.53 2.94
N THR A 107 14.89 -2.65 2.68
CA THR A 107 15.39 -3.63 1.72
C THR A 107 15.22 -5.02 2.28
N VAL A 108 14.42 -5.84 1.59
CA VAL A 108 14.11 -7.25 1.89
C VAL A 108 15.37 -8.15 1.94
N LEU A 109 16.48 -7.71 1.34
CA LEU A 109 17.69 -8.52 1.13
C LEU A 109 18.87 -8.04 1.99
N SER A 110 19.71 -8.97 2.42
CA SER A 110 20.92 -8.66 3.17
C SER A 110 21.96 -7.92 2.32
N ASN A 111 22.83 -7.15 2.99
CA ASN A 111 23.96 -6.47 2.33
C ASN A 111 24.88 -7.44 1.57
N ILE A 112 25.03 -8.67 2.05
CA ILE A 112 25.82 -9.72 1.39
C ILE A 112 25.15 -10.13 0.07
N THR A 113 23.84 -10.35 0.08
CA THR A 113 23.07 -10.68 -1.13
C THR A 113 23.08 -9.52 -2.12
N LEU A 114 22.94 -8.28 -1.66
CA LEU A 114 23.06 -7.09 -2.50
C LEU A 114 24.43 -6.99 -3.17
N LYS A 115 25.52 -7.27 -2.44
CA LYS A 115 26.88 -7.35 -3.01
C LYS A 115 26.97 -8.43 -4.10
N LYS A 116 26.35 -9.60 -3.90
CA LYS A 116 26.32 -10.69 -4.91
C LYS A 116 25.49 -10.30 -6.15
N ILE A 117 24.36 -9.61 -5.97
CA ILE A 117 23.56 -9.06 -7.08
C ILE A 117 24.35 -8.02 -7.87
N LYS A 118 25.06 -7.11 -7.20
CA LYS A 118 25.95 -6.14 -7.85
C LYS A 118 27.02 -6.86 -8.68
N LYS A 119 27.68 -7.88 -8.12
CA LYS A 119 28.65 -8.72 -8.87
C LYS A 119 28.04 -9.41 -10.09
N ARG A 120 26.81 -9.95 -9.97
CA ARG A 120 26.06 -10.53 -11.11
C ARG A 120 25.82 -9.48 -12.21
N ARG A 121 25.37 -8.27 -11.84
CA ARG A 121 25.11 -7.17 -12.79
C ARG A 121 26.39 -6.72 -13.51
N ILE A 122 27.50 -6.58 -12.79
CA ILE A 122 28.80 -6.23 -13.38
C ILE A 122 29.23 -7.29 -14.40
N LYS A 123 29.11 -8.58 -14.05
CA LYS A 123 29.44 -9.69 -14.96
C LYS A 123 28.53 -9.75 -16.18
N PHE A 124 27.24 -9.46 -16.02
CA PHE A 124 26.31 -9.33 -17.15
C PHE A 124 26.73 -8.23 -18.12
N ARG A 125 27.08 -7.03 -17.61
CA ARG A 125 27.60 -5.93 -18.44
C ARG A 125 28.90 -6.27 -19.16
N LYS A 126 29.76 -7.09 -18.55
CA LYS A 126 30.98 -7.57 -19.21
C LYS A 126 30.66 -8.62 -20.28
N LEU A 127 29.68 -9.49 -20.04
CA LEU A 127 29.21 -10.48 -21.00
C LEU A 127 28.64 -9.83 -22.26
N THR A 128 27.82 -8.78 -22.11
CA THR A 128 27.25 -8.04 -23.26
C THR A 128 28.30 -7.30 -24.09
N LYS A 129 29.49 -7.05 -23.52
CA LYS A 129 30.64 -6.46 -24.21
C LYS A 129 31.65 -7.52 -24.69
N ASN A 130 31.28 -8.81 -24.69
CA ASN A 130 32.14 -9.95 -24.99
C ASN A 130 33.41 -10.09 -24.12
N ASN A 131 33.48 -9.37 -23.01
CA ASN A 131 34.62 -9.30 -22.09
C ASN A 131 34.52 -10.28 -20.90
N CYS A 132 33.59 -11.24 -20.96
CA CYS A 132 33.40 -12.24 -19.91
C CYS A 132 32.85 -13.54 -20.51
N SER A 133 33.36 -14.69 -20.05
CA SER A 133 32.80 -15.98 -20.42
C SER A 133 31.40 -16.18 -19.84
N ILE A 134 30.55 -16.89 -20.59
CA ILE A 134 29.18 -17.26 -20.17
C ILE A 134 29.22 -18.03 -18.84
N SER A 135 30.18 -18.96 -18.67
CA SER A 135 30.36 -19.74 -17.44
C SER A 135 30.58 -18.86 -16.20
N LYS A 136 31.37 -17.79 -16.32
CA LYS A 136 31.64 -16.84 -15.22
C LYS A 136 30.38 -16.06 -14.82
N TYR A 137 29.51 -15.74 -15.78
CA TYR A 137 28.21 -15.12 -15.53
C TYR A 137 27.23 -16.12 -14.89
N SER A 138 27.08 -17.32 -15.45
CA SER A 138 26.18 -18.36 -14.94
C SER A 138 26.47 -18.71 -13.48
N ARG A 139 27.75 -18.84 -13.11
CA ARG A 139 28.16 -19.05 -11.71
C ARG A 139 27.74 -17.88 -10.80
N ALA A 140 27.89 -16.64 -11.26
CA ALA A 140 27.49 -15.47 -10.50
C ALA A 140 25.96 -15.32 -10.38
N LYS A 141 25.22 -15.70 -11.42
CA LYS A 141 23.76 -15.77 -11.43
C LYS A 141 23.26 -16.77 -10.39
N SER A 142 23.71 -18.03 -10.48
CA SER A 142 23.35 -19.07 -9.51
C SER A 142 23.69 -18.69 -8.06
N ASN A 143 24.85 -18.08 -7.82
CA ASN A 143 25.24 -17.63 -6.48
C ASN A 143 24.34 -16.53 -5.93
N ALA A 144 23.96 -15.56 -6.76
CA ALA A 144 23.03 -14.50 -6.36
C ALA A 144 21.64 -15.07 -6.10
N ASP A 145 21.12 -15.93 -6.97
CA ASP A 145 19.78 -16.50 -6.85
C ASP A 145 19.65 -17.39 -5.62
N ARG A 146 20.67 -18.22 -5.31
CA ARG A 146 20.73 -18.98 -4.05
C ARG A 146 20.70 -18.09 -2.82
N SER A 147 21.43 -16.97 -2.84
CA SER A 147 21.47 -16.04 -1.71
C SER A 147 20.15 -15.30 -1.53
N ILE A 148 19.48 -14.92 -2.63
CA ILE A 148 18.14 -14.33 -2.60
C ILE A 148 17.13 -15.32 -1.97
N LYS A 149 17.16 -16.59 -2.39
CA LYS A 149 16.28 -17.62 -1.82
C LYS A 149 16.54 -17.82 -0.33
N ALA A 150 17.80 -17.88 0.09
CA ALA A 150 18.18 -18.04 1.49
C ALA A 150 17.70 -16.86 2.36
N ASP A 151 17.93 -15.62 1.91
CA ASP A 151 17.48 -14.42 2.63
C ASP A 151 15.95 -14.39 2.76
N ARG A 152 15.22 -14.72 1.68
CA ARG A 152 13.75 -14.80 1.71
C ARG A 152 13.27 -15.86 2.70
N LYS A 153 13.86 -17.05 2.72
CA LYS A 153 13.52 -18.12 3.67
C LYS A 153 13.79 -17.69 5.11
N ALA A 154 14.95 -17.09 5.37
CA ALA A 154 15.31 -16.60 6.70
C ALA A 154 14.36 -15.49 7.17
N GLN A 155 14.01 -14.56 6.29
CA GLN A 155 13.07 -13.49 6.62
C GLN A 155 11.64 -14.00 6.82
N HIS A 156 11.22 -15.01 6.06
CA HIS A 156 9.94 -15.68 6.27
C HIS A 156 9.90 -16.36 7.65
N ALA A 157 10.94 -17.11 8.02
CA ALA A 157 11.04 -17.74 9.34
C ALA A 157 11.02 -16.70 10.49
N LYS A 158 11.77 -15.59 10.35
CA LYS A 158 11.73 -14.48 11.32
C LYS A 158 10.33 -13.87 11.44
N ARG A 159 9.61 -13.74 10.32
CA ARG A 159 8.25 -13.24 10.30
C ARG A 159 7.29 -14.20 11.00
N LEU A 160 7.36 -15.51 10.72
CA LEU A 160 6.55 -16.52 11.41
C LEU A 160 6.75 -16.49 12.92
N LYS A 161 8.02 -16.43 13.38
CA LYS A 161 8.32 -16.28 14.81
C LYS A 161 7.68 -15.03 15.41
N LYS A 162 7.81 -13.88 14.73
CA LYS A 162 7.20 -12.62 15.18
C LYS A 162 5.67 -12.73 15.28
N ILE A 163 5.02 -13.42 14.36
CA ILE A 163 3.56 -13.62 14.38
C ILE A 163 3.16 -14.52 15.54
N ALA A 164 3.88 -15.63 15.75
CA ALA A 164 3.65 -16.51 16.90
C ALA A 164 3.79 -15.74 18.22
N ASP A 165 4.84 -14.93 18.36
CA ASP A 165 5.04 -14.06 19.53
C ASP A 165 3.88 -13.05 19.70
N GLN A 166 3.36 -12.49 18.60
CA GLN A 166 2.21 -11.57 18.65
C GLN A 166 0.92 -12.26 19.10
N ILE A 167 0.69 -13.50 18.65
CA ILE A 167 -0.46 -14.31 19.07
C ILE A 167 -0.35 -14.66 20.56
N LEU A 168 0.82 -15.14 21.00
CA LEU A 168 1.06 -15.53 22.40
C LEU A 168 0.92 -14.33 23.37
N ASN A 169 1.36 -13.15 22.95
CA ASN A 169 1.27 -11.93 23.78
C ASN A 169 -0.06 -11.18 23.63
N ASN A 170 -1.03 -11.72 22.89
CA ASN A 170 -2.33 -11.09 22.62
C ASN A 170 -2.23 -9.68 22.00
N ASP A 171 -1.20 -9.41 21.18
CA ASP A 171 -1.06 -8.16 20.41
C ASP A 171 -1.95 -8.21 19.15
N SER A 172 -3.26 -8.17 19.39
CA SER A 172 -4.30 -8.26 18.37
C SER A 172 -4.17 -7.19 17.29
N LYS A 173 -3.68 -5.99 17.64
CA LYS A 173 -3.53 -4.86 16.72
C LYS A 173 -2.42 -5.11 15.71
N SER A 174 -1.25 -5.55 16.16
CA SER A 174 -0.15 -5.84 15.23
C SER A 174 -0.41 -7.10 14.40
N TYR A 175 -1.05 -8.10 15.00
CA TYR A 175 -1.51 -9.28 14.29
C TYR A 175 -2.52 -8.94 13.20
N TRP A 176 -3.51 -8.09 13.50
CA TRP A 176 -4.47 -7.63 12.48
C TRP A 176 -3.83 -6.84 11.35
N ARG A 177 -2.82 -6.01 11.66
CA ARG A 177 -2.04 -5.29 10.63
C ARG A 177 -1.30 -6.28 9.72
N TYR A 178 -0.75 -7.35 10.29
CA TYR A 178 -0.11 -8.40 9.51
C TYR A 178 -1.10 -9.07 8.56
N ILE A 179 -2.24 -9.56 9.06
CA ILE A 179 -3.26 -10.20 8.21
C ILE A 179 -3.68 -9.23 7.09
N LYS A 180 -4.00 -7.97 7.42
CA LYS A 180 -4.38 -6.95 6.43
C LYS A 180 -3.31 -6.70 5.37
N ALA A 181 -2.02 -6.80 5.67
CA ALA A 181 -0.97 -6.64 4.67
C ALA A 181 -0.93 -7.81 3.67
N TYR A 182 -1.41 -8.99 4.05
CA TYR A 182 -1.47 -10.19 3.20
C TYR A 182 -2.81 -10.35 2.48
N THR A 183 -3.88 -9.76 3.00
CA THR A 183 -5.24 -9.83 2.44
C THR A 183 -5.70 -8.56 1.75
N GLY A 184 -5.09 -7.42 2.05
CA GLY A 184 -5.41 -6.14 1.44
C GLY A 184 -4.94 -6.07 -0.02
N LYS A 185 -5.68 -5.31 -0.84
CA LYS A 185 -5.42 -5.02 -2.27
C LYS A 185 -4.01 -4.49 -2.60
N SER A 186 -3.11 -4.29 -1.64
CA SER A 186 -1.76 -3.77 -1.90
C SER A 186 -0.89 -4.69 -2.78
N PHE A 187 -1.25 -5.97 -2.93
CA PHE A 187 -0.47 -6.94 -3.72
C PHE A 187 -1.22 -7.60 -4.88
N GLN A 188 -2.52 -7.33 -5.08
CA GLN A 188 -3.32 -7.90 -6.18
C GLN A 188 -3.84 -6.76 -7.05
N SER A 189 -3.45 -6.77 -8.33
CA SER A 189 -3.94 -5.81 -9.31
C SER A 189 -5.46 -5.87 -9.39
N ILE A 190 -6.11 -4.72 -9.53
CA ILE A 190 -7.56 -4.52 -9.73
C ILE A 190 -8.12 -5.31 -10.94
N ALA A 191 -7.25 -5.94 -11.74
CA ALA A 191 -7.60 -6.72 -12.93
C ALA A 191 -8.56 -7.90 -12.68
N ASP A 192 -8.65 -8.43 -11.46
CA ASP A 192 -9.43 -9.65 -11.19
C ASP A 192 -10.86 -9.37 -10.68
N CYS A 193 -11.30 -8.11 -10.69
CA CYS A 193 -12.68 -7.77 -10.37
C CYS A 193 -13.68 -8.50 -11.31
N PRO A 194 -14.94 -8.69 -10.86
CA PRO A 194 -15.97 -9.21 -11.73
C PRO A 194 -16.18 -8.26 -12.90
N VAL A 195 -16.25 -8.79 -14.12
CA VAL A 195 -16.56 -8.02 -15.32
C VAL A 195 -18.04 -8.20 -15.61
N TYR A 196 -18.74 -7.10 -15.88
CA TYR A 196 -20.14 -7.16 -16.28
C TYR A 196 -20.25 -7.45 -17.77
N ASP A 197 -21.12 -8.38 -18.14
CA ASP A 197 -21.56 -8.53 -19.53
C ASP A 197 -22.53 -7.39 -19.92
N LYS A 198 -22.95 -7.36 -21.18
CA LYS A 198 -23.93 -6.37 -21.70
C LYS A 198 -25.29 -6.43 -21.00
N ASN A 199 -25.59 -7.55 -20.34
CA ASN A 199 -26.82 -7.78 -19.60
C ASN A 199 -26.67 -7.48 -18.10
N LYS A 200 -25.54 -6.89 -17.67
CA LYS A 200 -25.17 -6.60 -16.28
C LYS A 200 -25.03 -7.84 -15.38
N ASN A 201 -24.79 -9.01 -15.97
CA ASN A 201 -24.42 -10.20 -15.21
C ASN A 201 -22.94 -10.13 -14.81
N SER A 202 -22.65 -10.43 -13.55
CA SER A 202 -21.29 -10.39 -12.99
C SER A 202 -20.56 -11.70 -13.26
N ILE A 203 -19.51 -11.67 -14.09
CA ILE A 203 -18.68 -12.84 -14.40
C ILE A 203 -17.46 -12.88 -13.48
N THR A 204 -17.37 -13.94 -12.68
CA THR A 204 -16.27 -14.20 -11.72
C THR A 204 -15.42 -15.36 -12.21
N GLU A 205 -14.11 -15.33 -11.95
CA GLU A 205 -13.10 -16.28 -12.48
C GLU A 205 -13.17 -17.72 -11.91
N LYS A 206 -14.26 -18.12 -11.25
CA LYS A 206 -14.30 -19.31 -10.38
C LYS A 206 -14.59 -20.63 -11.11
N ASP A 207 -14.91 -20.63 -12.41
CA ASP A 207 -15.10 -21.88 -13.15
C ASP A 207 -13.85 -22.24 -13.97
N GLU A 208 -13.02 -23.10 -13.34
CA GLU A 208 -11.61 -23.41 -13.64
C GLU A 208 -11.26 -23.91 -15.06
N LYS A 209 -12.20 -24.04 -16.00
CA LYS A 209 -11.92 -24.68 -17.29
C LYS A 209 -12.16 -23.85 -18.56
N ASN A 210 -12.92 -22.74 -18.52
CA ASN A 210 -13.23 -22.00 -19.75
C ASN A 210 -13.29 -20.45 -19.65
N GLU A 211 -13.22 -19.84 -18.45
CA GLU A 211 -13.63 -18.44 -18.28
C GLU A 211 -12.54 -17.36 -18.44
N LYS A 212 -11.24 -17.70 -18.39
CA LYS A 212 -10.20 -16.71 -18.65
C LYS A 212 -10.36 -16.08 -20.04
N ASN A 213 -10.94 -16.84 -20.97
CA ASN A 213 -11.30 -16.39 -22.31
C ASN A 213 -12.57 -15.52 -22.34
N GLU A 214 -13.52 -15.70 -21.43
CA GLU A 214 -14.79 -14.96 -21.38
C GLU A 214 -14.56 -13.49 -20.99
N LYS A 215 -13.81 -13.23 -19.91
CA LYS A 215 -13.44 -11.87 -19.51
C LYS A 215 -12.67 -11.15 -20.64
N ILE A 216 -11.73 -11.85 -21.27
CA ILE A 216 -10.95 -11.28 -22.38
C ILE A 216 -11.85 -10.95 -23.58
N LYS A 217 -12.82 -11.80 -23.93
CA LYS A 217 -13.80 -11.51 -24.99
C LYS A 217 -14.64 -10.28 -24.66
N ILE A 218 -15.09 -10.12 -23.42
CA ILE A 218 -15.88 -8.96 -22.99
C ILE A 218 -15.05 -7.68 -23.08
N TRP A 219 -13.81 -7.69 -22.56
CA TRP A 219 -12.90 -6.57 -22.73
C TRP A 219 -12.63 -6.26 -24.21
N THR A 220 -12.39 -7.27 -25.02
CA THR A 220 -12.16 -7.11 -26.46
C THR A 220 -13.36 -6.50 -27.16
N ASN A 221 -14.58 -6.88 -26.78
CA ASN A 221 -15.80 -6.30 -27.31
C ASN A 221 -15.99 -4.85 -26.85
N ASN A 222 -15.81 -4.56 -25.55
CA ASN A 222 -15.92 -3.19 -25.03
C ASN A 222 -14.89 -2.26 -25.68
N PHE A 223 -13.62 -2.66 -25.76
CA PHE A 223 -12.58 -1.88 -26.45
C PHE A 223 -12.82 -1.80 -27.97
N GLY A 224 -13.36 -2.85 -28.58
CA GLY A 224 -13.73 -2.85 -29.99
C GLY A 224 -14.89 -1.90 -30.30
N GLU A 225 -15.84 -1.71 -29.39
CA GLU A 225 -16.92 -0.73 -29.54
C GLU A 225 -16.42 0.69 -29.31
N LEU A 226 -15.51 0.89 -28.35
CA LEU A 226 -14.87 2.19 -28.12
C LEU A 226 -14.06 2.67 -29.31
N THR A 227 -13.40 1.77 -30.05
CA THR A 227 -12.64 2.13 -31.26
C THR A 227 -13.52 2.47 -32.45
N LYS A 228 -14.78 1.98 -32.47
CA LYS A 228 -15.78 2.31 -33.49
C LYS A 228 -16.56 3.57 -33.18
N ASP A 229 -16.45 4.11 -31.96
CA ASP A 229 -17.12 5.33 -31.56
C ASP A 229 -16.45 6.57 -32.17
N THR A 230 -17.02 7.07 -33.27
CA THR A 230 -16.60 8.30 -33.95
C THR A 230 -17.22 9.57 -33.36
N THR A 231 -18.14 9.44 -32.38
CA THR A 231 -18.87 10.59 -31.81
C THR A 231 -18.11 11.32 -30.70
N GLY A 232 -16.97 10.78 -30.23
CA GLY A 232 -16.16 11.41 -29.16
C GLY A 232 -16.67 11.18 -27.73
N ASN A 233 -17.85 10.57 -27.57
CA ASN A 233 -18.47 10.24 -26.28
C ASN A 233 -17.77 9.09 -25.52
N SER A 234 -16.78 8.43 -26.13
CA SER A 234 -15.93 7.44 -25.44
C SER A 234 -15.07 8.03 -24.32
N ARG A 235 -15.00 9.37 -24.22
CA ARG A 235 -14.26 10.12 -23.19
C ARG A 235 -15.10 10.56 -21.99
N THR A 236 -16.42 10.42 -22.04
CA THR A 236 -17.33 10.82 -20.96
C THR A 236 -17.74 9.61 -20.13
N THR A 237 -17.84 9.78 -18.80
CA THR A 237 -18.18 8.72 -17.84
C THR A 237 -19.59 8.16 -18.02
N ASP A 238 -20.49 8.88 -18.69
CA ASP A 238 -21.91 8.52 -18.83
C ASP A 238 -22.14 7.26 -19.69
N LYS A 239 -21.14 6.83 -20.46
CA LYS A 239 -21.17 5.60 -21.27
C LYS A 239 -20.56 4.37 -20.57
N TRP A 240 -19.93 4.54 -19.41
CA TRP A 240 -19.21 3.49 -18.67
C TRP A 240 -20.03 2.95 -17.50
#